data_AF-A0A7D7KYB2-F1
#
_entry.id   AF-A0A7D7KYB2-F1
#
_cell.length_a   1.000
_cell.length_b   1.000
_cell.length_c   1.000
_cell.angle_alpha   90.00
_cell.angle_beta   90.00
_cell.angle_gamma   90.00
#
_symmetry.space_group_name_H-M   'P 1'
#
loop_
_entity.id
_entity.type
_entity.pdbx_description
1 polymer ?
#
loop_
_entity_poly.entity_id
_entity_poly.type
_entity_poly.pdbx_seq_one_letter_code
_entity_poly.pdbx_strand_id
1 'polypeptide(L)'
;MGSLIGIVMSVVVLGVIFVVTRAGATGDMARNGAVGIRIKATRRSEEAWHAGHAAALPVVRTACVVLLLVDLICLVLVFAAPESVTPWLGVIPLAGILVATVPIMRAARKGADSAPSNI
;
A
#
# COMPACT_ATOMS: atom_id res chain seq x y z
N MET A 1 -8.76 12.20 -20.19
CA MET A 1 -9.62 11.22 -19.48
C MET A 1 -8.82 10.08 -18.84
N GLY A 2 -7.98 9.34 -19.57
CA GLY A 2 -7.23 8.20 -19.00
C GLY A 2 -6.34 8.55 -17.80
N SER A 3 -5.68 9.72 -17.81
CA SER A 3 -4.85 10.19 -16.70
C SER A 3 -5.62 10.40 -15.40
N LEU A 4 -6.80 11.03 -15.48
CA LEU A 4 -7.69 11.25 -14.34
C LEU A 4 -8.16 9.91 -13.73
N ILE A 5 -8.49 8.93 -14.58
CA ILE A 5 -8.85 7.59 -14.11
C ILE A 5 -7.67 6.96 -13.35
N GLY A 6 -6.45 7.07 -13.89
CA GLY A 6 -5.24 6.55 -13.23
C GLY A 6 -5.00 7.17 -11.84
N ILE A 7 -5.12 8.50 -11.74
CA ILE A 7 -4.96 9.23 -10.47
C ILE A 7 -6.05 8.84 -9.47
N VAL A 8 -7.32 8.79 -9.89
CA VAL A 8 -8.43 8.37 -9.00
C VAL A 8 -8.24 6.93 -8.53
N MET A 9 -7.83 6.02 -9.42
CA MET A 9 -7.56 4.63 -9.06
C MET A 9 -6.37 4.50 -8.11
N SER A 10 -5.33 5.33 -8.24
CA SER A 10 -4.22 5.41 -7.29
C SER A 10 -4.73 5.70 -5.88
N VAL A 11 -5.55 6.75 -5.71
CA VAL A 11 -6.14 7.13 -4.42
C VAL A 11 -6.96 5.98 -3.81
N VAL A 12 -7.80 5.32 -4.62
CA VAL A 12 -8.59 4.17 -4.18
C VAL A 12 -7.70 3.02 -3.70
N VAL A 13 -6.68 2.66 -4.49
CA VAL A 13 -5.76 1.57 -4.14
C VAL A 13 -4.97 1.89 -2.87
N LEU A 14 -4.50 3.13 -2.70
CA LEU A 14 -3.84 3.57 -1.46
C LEU A 14 -4.77 3.45 -0.25
N GLY A 15 -6.03 3.86 -0.40
CA GLY A 15 -7.05 3.69 0.63
C GLY A 15 -7.24 2.23 1.02
N VAL A 16 -7.35 1.34 0.04
CA VAL A 16 -7.47 -0.11 0.28
C VAL A 16 -6.23 -0.65 1.01
N ILE A 17 -5.01 -0.33 0.54
CA ILE A 17 -3.76 -0.76 1.18
C ILE A 17 -3.71 -0.29 2.63
N PHE A 18 -4.07 0.96 2.89
CA PHE A 18 -4.08 1.52 4.24
C PHE A 18 -5.10 0.83 5.16
N VAL A 19 -6.36 0.72 4.71
CA VAL A 19 -7.45 0.14 5.50
C VAL A 19 -7.15 -1.33 5.83
N VAL A 20 -6.75 -2.12 4.83
CA VAL A 20 -6.44 -3.53 5.00
C VAL A 20 -5.21 -3.70 5.91
N THR A 21 -4.17 -2.88 5.74
CA THR A 21 -2.99 -2.97 6.62
C THR A 21 -3.34 -2.60 8.06
N ARG A 22 -4.15 -1.57 8.24
CA ARG A 22 -4.62 -1.15 9.57
C ARG A 22 -5.48 -2.24 10.23
N ALA A 23 -6.43 -2.83 9.51
CA ALA A 23 -7.31 -3.87 10.06
C ALA A 23 -6.51 -5.12 10.51
N GLY A 24 -5.47 -5.51 9.76
CA GLY A 24 -4.56 -6.57 10.20
C GLY A 24 -3.74 -6.18 11.43
N ALA A 25 -3.39 -4.90 11.56
CA ALA A 25 -2.63 -4.34 12.68
C ALA A 25 -3.47 -4.02 13.93
N THR A 26 -4.80 -4.00 13.85
CA THR A 26 -5.70 -3.75 14.99
C THR A 26 -6.45 -5.01 15.46
N GLY A 27 -6.40 -6.10 14.68
CA GLY A 27 -7.11 -7.33 14.98
C GLY A 27 -8.54 -7.39 14.41
N ASP A 28 -8.95 -6.37 13.67
CA ASP A 28 -10.27 -6.30 13.01
C ASP A 28 -10.39 -7.23 11.79
N MET A 29 -9.29 -7.89 11.41
CA MET A 29 -9.23 -8.81 10.28
C MET A 29 -8.55 -10.11 10.68
N ALA A 30 -9.31 -11.21 10.65
CA ALA A 30 -8.79 -12.56 10.85
C ALA A 30 -7.71 -12.89 9.81
N ARG A 31 -6.69 -13.66 10.21
CA ARG A 31 -5.60 -14.11 9.31
C ARG A 31 -6.09 -14.86 8.06
N ASN A 32 -7.26 -15.49 8.13
CA ASN A 32 -7.91 -16.20 7.02
C ASN A 32 -8.86 -15.32 6.18
N GLY A 33 -8.82 -13.99 6.35
CA GLY A 33 -9.58 -13.06 5.52
C GLY A 33 -9.19 -13.08 4.04
N ALA A 34 -10.05 -12.53 3.18
CA ALA A 34 -9.84 -12.48 1.73
C ALA A 34 -8.73 -11.49 1.30
N VAL A 35 -8.34 -10.56 2.17
CA VAL A 35 -7.41 -9.45 1.87
C VAL A 35 -6.30 -9.35 2.93
N GLY A 36 -5.16 -8.74 2.59
CA GLY A 36 -4.02 -8.57 3.51
C GLY A 36 -2.65 -8.78 2.87
N ILE A 37 -1.58 -8.56 3.64
CA ILE A 37 -0.21 -8.87 3.22
C ILE A 37 0.02 -10.37 3.40
N ARG A 38 -0.24 -11.17 2.35
CA ARG A 38 -0.27 -12.65 2.42
C ARG A 38 1.04 -13.31 1.99
N ILE A 39 2.13 -13.04 2.71
CA ILE A 39 3.41 -13.73 2.53
C ILE A 39 3.50 -14.97 3.43
N LYS A 40 4.54 -15.81 3.26
CA LYS A 40 4.72 -17.01 4.11
C LYS A 40 4.87 -16.65 5.59
N ALA A 41 5.58 -15.56 5.90
CA ALA A 41 5.85 -15.12 7.26
C ALA A 41 4.58 -14.68 8.01
N THR A 42 3.72 -13.85 7.39
CA THR A 42 2.50 -13.31 8.02
C THR A 42 1.39 -14.34 8.19
N ARG A 43 1.43 -15.48 7.49
CA ARG A 43 0.40 -16.53 7.56
C ARG A 43 0.67 -17.61 8.60
N ARG A 44 1.85 -17.63 9.23
CA ARG A 44 2.26 -18.73 10.13
C ARG A 44 1.41 -18.82 11.41
N SER A 45 1.02 -17.69 11.98
CA SER A 45 0.23 -17.61 13.22
C SER A 45 -0.56 -16.28 13.26
N GLU A 46 -1.56 -16.17 14.13
CA GLU A 46 -2.30 -14.91 14.31
C GLU A 46 -1.37 -13.79 14.83
N GLU A 47 -0.40 -14.13 15.68
CA GLU A 47 0.59 -13.18 16.20
C GLU A 47 1.49 -12.66 15.08
N ALA A 48 1.92 -13.54 14.17
CA ALA A 48 2.72 -13.14 13.01
C ALA A 48 1.92 -12.31 11.99
N TRP A 49 0.63 -12.59 11.86
CA TRP A 49 -0.29 -11.77 11.06
C TRP A 49 -0.35 -10.35 11.62
N HIS A 50 -0.65 -10.22 12.92
CA HIS A 50 -0.78 -8.93 13.58
C HIS A 50 0.54 -8.16 13.60
N ALA A 51 1.64 -8.80 14.02
CA ALA A 51 2.96 -8.18 14.10
C ALA A 51 3.48 -7.73 12.73
N GLY A 52 3.21 -8.51 11.68
CA GLY A 52 3.58 -8.14 10.31
C GLY A 52 2.81 -6.91 9.83
N HIS A 53 1.49 -6.87 10.01
CA HIS A 53 0.69 -5.71 9.61
C HIS A 53 1.01 -4.47 10.46
N ALA A 54 1.24 -4.63 11.77
CA ALA A 54 1.66 -3.54 12.65
C ALA A 54 3.00 -2.94 12.23
N ALA A 55 3.98 -3.76 11.86
CA ALA A 55 5.28 -3.30 11.35
C ALA A 55 5.17 -2.64 9.96
N ALA A 56 4.24 -3.09 9.11
CA ALA A 56 4.02 -2.52 7.79
C ALA A 56 3.27 -1.17 7.84
N LEU A 57 2.39 -0.98 8.82
CA LEU A 57 1.53 0.21 8.92
C LEU A 57 2.26 1.56 8.88
N PRO A 58 3.38 1.81 9.60
CA PRO A 58 4.11 3.08 9.48
C PRO A 58 4.67 3.29 8.08
N VAL A 59 5.15 2.23 7.41
CA VAL A 59 5.66 2.30 6.03
C VAL A 59 4.52 2.62 5.06
N VAL A 60 3.37 1.98 5.23
CA VAL A 60 2.16 2.26 4.44
C VAL A 60 1.70 3.70 4.62
N ARG A 61 1.72 4.24 5.86
CA ARG A 61 1.39 5.65 6.12
C ARG A 61 2.29 6.60 5.35
N THR A 62 3.61 6.40 5.45
CA THR A 62 4.58 7.21 4.70
C THR A 62 4.37 7.10 3.20
N ALA A 63 4.18 5.88 2.67
CA ALA A 63 3.92 5.65 1.25
C ALA A 63 2.63 6.35 0.78
N CYS A 64 1.55 6.29 1.56
CA CYS A 64 0.29 6.96 1.24
C CYS A 64 0.48 8.48 1.17
N VAL A 65 1.14 9.09 2.16
CA VAL A 65 1.38 10.55 2.15
C VAL A 65 2.21 10.95 0.93
N VAL A 66 3.31 10.25 0.66
CA VAL A 66 4.19 10.55 -0.49
C VAL A 66 3.42 10.40 -1.81
N LEU A 67 2.69 9.29 -1.99
CA LEU A 67 1.99 9.04 -3.24
C LEU A 67 0.77 9.94 -3.44
N LEU A 68 0.08 10.37 -2.38
CA LEU A 68 -0.97 11.39 -2.47
C LEU A 68 -0.42 12.76 -2.88
N LEU A 69 0.80 13.12 -2.45
CA LEU A 69 1.47 14.33 -2.95
C LEU A 69 1.84 14.19 -4.43
N VAL A 70 2.28 13.01 -4.86
CA VAL A 70 2.54 12.72 -6.28
C VAL A 70 1.24 12.79 -7.09
N ASP A 71 0.13 12.24 -6.60
CA ASP A 71 -1.20 12.33 -7.20
C ASP A 71 -1.63 13.80 -7.36
N LEU A 72 -1.41 14.63 -6.33
CA LEU A 72 -1.72 16.06 -6.38
C LEU A 72 -0.89 16.78 -7.44
N ILE A 73 0.42 16.52 -7.52
CA ILE A 73 1.29 17.10 -8.55
C ILE A 73 0.84 16.66 -9.95
N CYS A 74 0.55 15.36 -10.13
CA CYS A 74 0.07 14.82 -11.40
C CYS A 74 -1.27 15.45 -11.80
N LEU A 75 -2.18 15.65 -10.85
CA LEU A 75 -3.47 16.28 -11.08
C LEU A 75 -3.31 17.72 -11.59
N VAL A 76 -2.44 18.52 -10.97
CA VAL A 76 -2.15 19.88 -11.45
C VAL A 76 -1.55 19.85 -12.85
N LEU A 77 -0.60 18.94 -13.09
CA LEU A 77 0.05 18.81 -14.40
C LEU A 77 -0.89 18.33 -15.50
N VAL A 78 -1.97 17.60 -15.20
CA VAL A 78 -2.96 17.22 -16.21
C VAL A 78 -3.55 18.45 -16.92
N PHE A 79 -3.64 19.60 -16.25
CA PHE A 79 -4.18 20.84 -16.82
C PHE A 79 -3.13 21.81 -17.36
N ALA A 80 -1.85 21.61 -17.03
CA ALA A 80 -0.77 22.55 -17.35
C ALA A 80 0.31 21.97 -18.28
N ALA A 81 0.43 20.65 -18.39
CA ALA A 81 1.45 19.98 -19.18
C ALA A 81 1.03 19.78 -20.64
N PRO A 82 1.99 19.61 -21.57
CA PRO A 82 1.71 19.25 -22.95
C PRO A 82 0.95 17.92 -23.07
N GLU A 83 0.12 17.79 -24.10
CA GLU A 83 -0.69 16.59 -24.35
C GLU A 83 0.14 15.29 -24.48
N SER A 84 1.41 15.40 -24.91
CA SER A 84 2.33 14.27 -25.00
C SER A 84 2.70 13.68 -23.63
N VAL A 85 2.62 14.46 -22.56
CA VAL A 85 2.95 14.06 -21.19
C VAL A 85 1.72 13.56 -20.44
N THR A 86 0.54 14.11 -20.75
CA THR A 86 -0.71 13.86 -20.02
C THR A 86 -1.04 12.37 -19.79
N PRO A 87 -0.86 11.44 -20.76
CA PRO A 87 -1.13 10.02 -20.53
C PRO A 87 -0.29 9.41 -19.41
N TRP A 88 0.97 9.82 -19.28
CA TRP A 88 1.92 9.27 -18.31
C TRP A 88 1.60 9.68 -16.88
N LEU A 89 0.93 10.83 -16.69
CA LEU A 89 0.55 11.34 -15.37
C LEU A 89 -0.43 10.42 -14.63
N GLY A 90 -1.20 9.58 -15.34
CA GLY A 90 -2.02 8.53 -14.72
C GLY A 90 -1.27 7.25 -14.38
N VAL A 91 -0.11 7.02 -15.00
CA VAL A 91 0.70 5.81 -14.83
C VAL A 91 1.71 5.98 -13.70
N ILE A 92 2.26 7.18 -13.53
CA ILE A 92 3.30 7.49 -12.54
C ILE A 92 2.88 7.10 -11.10
N PRO A 93 1.69 7.49 -10.59
CA PRO A 93 1.29 7.11 -9.24
C PRO A 93 1.11 5.60 -9.07
N LEU A 94 0.53 4.92 -10.07
CA LEU A 94 0.36 3.46 -10.08
C LEU A 94 1.70 2.73 -10.05
N ALA A 95 2.69 3.20 -10.83
CA ALA A 95 4.06 2.67 -10.78
C ALA A 95 4.70 2.92 -9.40
N GLY A 96 4.45 4.08 -8.79
CA GLY A 96 4.87 4.39 -7.43
C GLY A 96 4.30 3.43 -6.39
N ILE A 97 3.02 3.06 -6.51
CA ILE A 97 2.40 2.03 -5.66
C ILE A 97 3.13 0.69 -5.79
N LEU A 98 3.46 0.26 -7.02
CA LEU A 98 4.19 -0.99 -7.26
C LEU A 98 5.57 -0.96 -6.59
N VAL A 99 6.30 0.14 -6.68
CA VAL A 99 7.60 0.31 -6.01
C VAL A 99 7.44 0.28 -4.48
N ALA A 100 6.40 0.91 -3.94
CA ALA A 100 6.13 0.94 -2.50
C ALA A 100 5.81 -0.44 -1.90
N THR A 101 5.38 -1.42 -2.72
CA THR A 101 5.12 -2.78 -2.21
C THR A 101 6.35 -3.44 -1.61
N VAL A 102 7.55 -3.14 -2.13
CA VAL A 102 8.81 -3.73 -1.66
C VAL A 102 9.13 -3.38 -0.19
N PRO A 103 9.23 -2.10 0.21
CA PRO A 103 9.48 -1.75 1.61
C PRO A 103 8.32 -2.19 2.53
N ILE A 104 7.07 -2.14 2.07
CA ILE A 104 5.91 -2.63 2.82
C ILE A 104 6.06 -4.13 3.13
N MET A 105 6.36 -4.95 2.12
CA MET A 105 6.57 -6.39 2.29
C MET A 105 7.77 -6.71 3.17
N ARG A 106 8.87 -5.96 3.04
CA ARG A 106 10.06 -6.13 3.89
C ARG A 106 9.75 -5.83 5.36
N ALA A 107 9.05 -4.74 5.63
CA ALA A 107 8.61 -4.40 6.98
C ALA A 107 7.64 -5.44 7.54
N ALA A 108 6.66 -5.89 6.75
CA ALA A 108 5.73 -6.93 7.14
C ALA A 108 6.43 -8.25 7.48
N ARG A 109 7.40 -8.66 6.66
CA ARG A 109 8.19 -9.87 6.90
C ARG A 109 9.00 -9.74 8.19
N LYS A 110 9.70 -8.62 8.38
CA LYS A 110 10.48 -8.37 9.60
C LYS A 110 9.60 -8.41 10.85
N GLY A 111 8.44 -7.76 10.82
CA GLY A 111 7.49 -7.80 11.94
C GLY A 111 6.96 -9.20 12.22
N ALA A 112 6.57 -9.92 11.15
CA ALA A 112 6.06 -11.27 11.27
C ALA A 112 7.10 -12.25 11.79
N ASP A 113 8.36 -12.16 11.36
CA ASP A 113 9.45 -13.04 11.79
C ASP A 113 9.81 -12.83 13.28
N SER A 114 9.63 -11.63 13.82
CA SER A 114 9.86 -11.30 15.23
C SER A 114 8.79 -11.84 16.19
N ALA A 115 7.65 -12.29 15.68
CA ALA A 115 6.59 -12.87 16.53
C ALA A 115 7.02 -14.23 17.12
N PRO A 116 6.46 -14.65 18.26
CA PRO A 116 6.71 -16.00 18.78
C PRO A 116 6.22 -17.07 17.78
N SER A 117 7.03 -18.11 17.52
CA SER A 117 6.56 -19.29 16.79
C SER A 117 5.85 -20.23 17.75
N ASN A 118 4.56 -20.00 17.97
CA ASN A 118 3.72 -20.94 18.69
C ASN A 118 3.39 -22.06 17.68
N ILE A 119 4.26 -23.07 17.61
CA ILE A 119 3.96 -24.34 16.90
C ILE A 119 3.18 -25.22 17.86
#